data_AF-A0A0Q8QEH5-F1
#
_entry.id   AF-A0A0Q8QEH5-F1
#
_cell.length_a   1.000
_cell.length_b   1.000
_cell.length_c   1.000
_cell.angle_alpha   90.00
_cell.angle_beta   90.00
_cell.angle_gamma   90.00
#
_symmetry.space_group_name_H-M   'P 1'
#
loop_
_entity.id
_entity.type
_entity.pdbx_description
1 polymer ?
#
loop_
_entity_poly.entity_id
_entity_poly.type
_entity_poly.pdbx_seq_one_letter_code
_entity_poly.pdbx_strand_id
1 'polypeptide(L)'
;MAARAFDLIETMRFEAVDGFVELERHLARMKASAEALGFAFNRHDCRNDLQAATFRLVEDARIRLMLSRSGALAIEVRPMPPRPAEPVDVAITPLPVAPDDPRLVHKTTDRAFYDDARRDAGAFEVVFAGADGLLTEGSFTNIFVMRDGRLATPRGGALLPGILREILLDRGEAYEADVRVEDLADGFFIGNSLRGLIAARLVAPHKHG
;
A
#
# COMPACT_ATOMS: atom_id res chain seq x y z
N MET A 1 11.57 -27.11 5.38
CA MET A 1 10.99 -26.34 4.26
C MET A 1 11.79 -25.06 4.12
N ALA A 2 12.47 -24.83 2.99
CA ALA A 2 13.13 -23.55 2.76
C ALA A 2 12.04 -22.47 2.73
N ALA A 3 12.07 -21.54 3.69
CA ALA A 3 11.20 -20.38 3.64
C ALA A 3 11.41 -19.68 2.29
N ARG A 4 10.32 -19.37 1.59
CA ARG A 4 10.37 -18.68 0.30
C ARG A 4 11.20 -17.41 0.45
N ALA A 5 12.20 -17.21 -0.42
CA ALA A 5 13.02 -16.01 -0.39
C ALA A 5 12.16 -14.81 -0.80
N PHE A 6 12.11 -13.78 0.04
CA PHE A 6 11.40 -12.53 -0.20
C PHE A 6 12.23 -11.35 0.32
N ASP A 7 11.93 -10.16 -0.21
CA ASP A 7 12.53 -8.89 0.18
C ASP A 7 11.46 -8.00 0.81
N LEU A 8 11.88 -7.09 1.69
CA LEU A 8 11.05 -5.96 2.11
C LEU A 8 11.04 -4.91 1.00
N ILE A 9 9.91 -4.25 0.79
CA ILE A 9 9.75 -3.23 -0.25
C ILE A 9 9.24 -1.94 0.36
N GLU A 10 9.79 -0.82 -0.10
CA GLU A 10 9.17 0.49 -0.01
C GLU A 10 8.96 1.10 -1.39
N THR A 11 7.89 1.86 -1.57
CA THR A 11 7.62 2.60 -2.82
C THR A 11 7.23 4.02 -2.47
N MET A 12 8.07 4.96 -2.87
CA MET A 12 8.07 6.35 -2.45
C MET A 12 7.82 7.27 -3.64
N ARG A 13 7.15 8.39 -3.39
CA ARG A 13 7.12 9.54 -4.29
C ARG A 13 8.37 10.38 -4.03
N PHE A 14 9.06 10.74 -5.11
CA PHE A 14 10.12 11.75 -5.11
C PHE A 14 9.62 12.92 -5.95
N GLU A 15 9.72 14.11 -5.39
CA GLU A 15 9.41 15.39 -6.00
C GLU A 15 10.71 16.08 -6.39
N ALA A 16 10.82 16.58 -7.62
CA ALA A 16 12.05 17.21 -8.08
C ALA A 16 12.47 18.43 -7.24
N VAL A 17 11.47 19.11 -6.65
CA VAL A 17 11.66 20.31 -5.84
C VAL A 17 11.88 19.96 -4.36
N ASP A 18 10.99 19.15 -3.78
CA ASP A 18 10.93 18.92 -2.33
C ASP A 18 11.59 17.62 -1.87
N GLY A 19 11.97 16.75 -2.82
CA GLY A 19 12.64 15.48 -2.55
C GLY A 19 11.67 14.37 -2.17
N PHE A 20 12.07 13.51 -1.23
CA PHE A 20 11.25 12.36 -0.84
C PHE A 20 10.04 12.77 0.00
N VAL A 21 8.84 12.37 -0.44
CA VAL A 21 7.62 12.49 0.35
C VAL A 21 7.63 11.41 1.44
N GLU A 22 7.53 11.83 2.71
CA GLU A 22 7.36 10.95 3.88
C GLU A 22 8.48 9.91 4.09
N LEU A 23 9.72 10.27 3.70
CA LEU A 23 10.89 9.39 3.80
C LEU A 23 11.04 8.73 5.18
N GLU A 24 10.89 9.49 6.26
CA GLU A 24 11.10 8.97 7.61
C GLU A 24 10.10 7.87 7.97
N ARG A 25 8.84 7.98 7.51
CA ARG A 25 7.81 6.95 7.72
C ARG A 25 8.11 5.69 6.92
N HIS A 26 8.55 5.86 5.67
CA HIS A 26 9.01 4.75 4.83
C HIS A 26 10.17 3.98 5.48
N LEU A 27 11.20 4.68 5.95
CA LEU A 27 12.35 4.06 6.62
C LEU A 27 11.98 3.47 7.99
N ALA A 28 11.05 4.08 8.73
CA ALA A 28 10.55 3.54 9.99
C ALA A 28 9.79 2.22 9.79
N ARG A 29 8.88 2.14 8.81
CA ARG A 29 8.15 0.92 8.50
C ARG A 29 9.06 -0.21 8.01
N MET A 30 10.02 0.10 7.14
CA MET A 30 11.02 -0.87 6.70
C MET A 30 11.84 -1.37 7.87
N LYS A 31 12.30 -0.49 8.77
CA LYS A 31 13.05 -0.88 9.99
C LYS A 31 12.24 -1.80 10.89
N ALA A 32 10.98 -1.44 11.19
CA ALA A 32 10.12 -2.25 12.03
C ALA A 32 9.88 -3.65 11.44
N SER A 33 9.66 -3.72 10.12
CA SER A 33 9.52 -5.00 9.41
C SER A 33 10.82 -5.80 9.40
N ALA A 34 11.98 -5.13 9.25
CA ALA A 34 13.28 -5.78 9.27
C ALA A 34 13.59 -6.40 10.63
N GLU A 35 13.29 -5.68 11.72
CA GLU A 35 13.44 -6.17 13.09
C GLU A 35 12.52 -7.37 13.37
N ALA A 36 11.24 -7.27 12.97
CA ALA A 36 10.27 -8.35 13.16
C ALA A 36 10.60 -9.63 12.38
N LEU A 37 11.14 -9.49 11.16
CA LEU A 37 11.36 -10.61 10.24
C LEU A 37 12.81 -11.08 10.15
N GLY A 38 13.73 -10.49 10.92
CA GLY A 38 15.14 -10.85 10.97
C GLY A 38 15.92 -10.49 9.70
N PHE A 39 15.75 -9.26 9.20
CA PHE A 39 16.56 -8.66 8.14
C PHE A 39 17.60 -7.74 8.75
N ALA A 40 18.82 -7.75 8.23
CA ALA A 40 19.79 -6.70 8.55
C ALA A 40 19.36 -5.39 7.89
N PHE A 41 19.35 -4.27 8.61
CA PHE A 41 19.00 -2.97 8.02
C PHE A 41 19.79 -1.84 8.66
N ASN A 42 20.61 -1.15 7.87
CA ASN A 42 21.24 0.10 8.27
C ASN A 42 20.46 1.29 7.68
N ARG A 43 19.74 2.01 8.56
CA ARG A 43 18.96 3.19 8.18
C ARG A 43 19.83 4.31 7.58
N HIS A 44 21.04 4.51 8.09
CA HIS A 44 21.91 5.59 7.64
C HIS A 44 22.45 5.31 6.23
N ASP A 45 22.95 4.09 5.99
CA ASP A 45 23.44 3.70 4.66
C ASP A 45 22.32 3.74 3.63
N CYS A 46 21.13 3.25 3.99
CA CYS A 46 19.95 3.34 3.13
C CYS A 46 19.61 4.78 2.73
N ARG A 47 19.74 5.74 3.64
CA ARG A 47 19.49 7.16 3.33
C ARG A 47 20.52 7.69 2.33
N ASN A 48 21.79 7.36 2.53
CA ASN A 48 22.87 7.78 1.64
C ASN A 48 22.67 7.20 0.24
N ASP A 49 22.32 5.92 0.13
CA ASP A 49 22.05 5.24 -1.14
C ASP A 49 20.83 5.87 -1.87
N LEU A 50 19.77 6.19 -1.13
CA LEU A 50 18.61 6.89 -1.68
C LEU A 50 18.98 8.28 -2.21
N GLN A 51 19.77 9.05 -1.46
CA GLN A 51 20.25 10.36 -1.91
C GLN A 51 21.13 10.23 -3.16
N ALA A 52 22.05 9.26 -3.19
CA ALA A 52 22.91 9.00 -4.34
C ALA A 52 22.12 8.54 -5.58
N ALA A 53 21.00 7.85 -5.39
CA ALA A 53 20.12 7.45 -6.48
C ALA A 53 19.26 8.62 -7.03
N THR A 54 18.99 9.65 -6.23
CA THR A 54 18.03 10.71 -6.60
C THR A 54 18.62 12.10 -6.82
N PHE A 55 19.89 12.36 -6.47
CA PHE A 55 20.46 13.72 -6.51
C PHE A 55 20.48 14.41 -7.89
N ARG A 56 20.36 13.66 -8.99
CA ARG A 56 20.32 14.21 -10.37
C ARG A 56 18.92 14.26 -10.97
N LEU A 57 17.90 13.86 -10.22
CA LEU A 57 16.53 13.85 -10.73
C LEU A 57 16.01 15.28 -10.81
N VAL A 58 15.50 15.63 -11.99
CA VAL A 58 14.91 16.94 -12.30
C VAL A 58 13.40 16.83 -12.60
N GLU A 59 12.86 15.62 -12.54
CA GLU A 59 11.43 15.31 -12.69
C GLU A 59 10.97 14.47 -11.51
N ASP A 60 9.67 14.53 -11.21
CA ASP A 60 9.06 13.66 -10.21
C ASP A 60 9.25 12.19 -10.57
N ALA A 61 9.58 11.37 -9.57
CA ALA A 61 9.88 9.96 -9.78
C ALA A 61 9.20 9.05 -8.75
N ARG A 62 8.93 7.82 -9.18
CA ARG A 62 8.62 6.69 -8.30
C ARG A 62 9.92 5.99 -7.94
N ILE A 63 10.23 5.95 -6.65
CA ILE A 63 11.40 5.25 -6.12
C ILE A 63 10.94 3.96 -5.45
N ARG A 64 11.41 2.81 -5.93
CA ARG A 64 11.18 1.51 -5.30
C ARG A 64 12.46 1.04 -4.63
N LEU A 65 12.42 0.91 -3.31
CA LEU A 65 13.51 0.39 -2.48
C LEU A 65 13.19 -1.06 -2.13
N MET A 66 14.16 -1.95 -2.30
CA MET A 66 14.07 -3.35 -1.89
C MET A 66 15.22 -3.65 -0.93
N LEU A 67 14.91 -4.36 0.13
CA LEU A 67 15.84 -4.79 1.16
C LEU A 67 15.80 -6.31 1.25
N SER A 68 16.92 -6.94 0.94
CA SER A 68 17.12 -8.37 1.13
C SER A 68 17.48 -8.72 2.56
N ARG A 69 17.35 -10.00 2.93
CA ARG A 69 17.63 -10.48 4.30
C ARG A 69 19.05 -10.17 4.78
N SER A 70 20.04 -10.14 3.88
CA SER A 70 21.44 -9.85 4.21
C SER A 70 21.72 -8.38 4.49
N GLY A 71 20.77 -7.48 4.21
CA GLY A 71 20.99 -6.03 4.24
C GLY A 71 21.33 -5.41 2.89
N ALA A 72 21.48 -6.21 1.84
CA ALA A 72 21.71 -5.65 0.51
C ALA A 72 20.46 -4.90 0.02
N LEU A 73 20.69 -3.67 -0.46
CA LEU A 73 19.68 -2.77 -0.98
C LEU A 73 19.68 -2.76 -2.50
N ALA A 74 18.49 -2.64 -3.09
CA ALA A 74 18.31 -2.33 -4.50
C ALA A 74 17.32 -1.17 -4.64
N ILE A 75 17.70 -0.17 -5.43
CA ILE A 75 16.90 1.03 -5.66
C ILE A 75 16.57 1.12 -7.14
N GLU A 76 15.28 1.17 -7.46
CA GLU A 76 14.76 1.37 -8.80
C GLU A 76 14.11 2.75 -8.90
N VAL A 77 14.58 3.55 -9.85
CA VAL A 77 14.01 4.86 -10.19
C VAL A 77 13.20 4.73 -11.47
N ARG A 78 11.94 5.13 -11.44
CA ARG A 78 11.06 5.19 -12.62
C ARG A 78 10.33 6.52 -12.68
N PRO A 79 9.90 6.96 -13.88
CA PRO A 79 8.98 8.09 -14.00
C PRO A 79 7.74 7.90 -13.13
N MET A 80 7.19 9.00 -12.62
CA MET A 80 5.89 8.93 -11.95
C MET A 80 4.85 8.37 -12.91
N PRO A 81 4.07 7.36 -12.49
CA PRO A 81 2.98 6.89 -13.31
C PRO A 81 1.92 7.98 -13.43
N PRO A 82 1.23 8.10 -14.58
CA PRO A 82 0.17 9.08 -14.74
C PRO A 82 -0.91 8.88 -13.66
N ARG A 83 -1.55 9.98 -13.27
CA ARG A 83 -2.73 9.92 -12.42
C ARG A 83 -3.86 9.26 -13.23
N PRO A 84 -4.53 8.23 -12.70
CA PRO A 84 -5.66 7.62 -13.40
C PRO A 84 -6.80 8.63 -13.54
N ALA A 85 -7.65 8.45 -14.55
CA ALA A 85 -8.95 9.11 -14.56
C ALA A 85 -9.79 8.58 -13.39
N GLU A 86 -10.46 9.47 -12.68
CA GLU A 86 -11.23 9.15 -11.48
C GLU A 86 -12.74 9.32 -11.76
N PRO A 87 -13.62 8.49 -11.16
CA PRO A 87 -13.30 7.40 -10.24
C PRO A 87 -12.74 6.17 -10.96
N VAL A 88 -11.84 5.44 -10.28
CA VAL A 88 -11.31 4.16 -10.77
C VAL A 88 -12.25 3.00 -10.45
N ASP A 89 -12.24 2.00 -11.32
CA ASP A 89 -13.03 0.78 -11.16
C ASP A 89 -12.36 -0.19 -10.17
N VAL A 90 -13.10 -0.62 -9.16
CA VAL A 90 -12.62 -1.52 -8.10
C VAL A 90 -13.51 -2.75 -7.98
N ALA A 91 -12.91 -3.93 -7.94
CA ALA A 91 -13.61 -5.19 -7.65
C ALA A 91 -13.50 -5.56 -6.17
N ILE A 92 -14.43 -6.39 -5.69
CA ILE A 92 -14.36 -7.00 -4.36
C ILE A 92 -14.02 -8.48 -4.52
N THR A 93 -13.11 -8.98 -3.70
CA THR A 93 -12.77 -10.41 -3.64
C THR A 93 -12.63 -10.87 -2.19
N PRO A 94 -12.88 -12.15 -1.87
CA PRO A 94 -12.54 -12.69 -0.56
C PRO A 94 -11.03 -12.56 -0.29
N LEU A 95 -10.65 -12.27 0.96
CA LEU A 95 -9.24 -12.30 1.36
C LEU A 95 -8.67 -13.72 1.13
N PRO A 96 -7.65 -13.89 0.27
CA PRO A 96 -7.17 -15.22 -0.14
C PRO A 96 -6.20 -15.84 0.87
N VAL A 97 -6.05 -15.23 2.05
CA VAL A 97 -5.14 -15.63 3.13
C VAL A 97 -5.86 -15.49 4.48
N ALA A 98 -5.31 -16.09 5.52
CA ALA A 98 -5.84 -15.95 6.87
C ALA A 98 -5.65 -14.51 7.39
N PRO A 99 -6.57 -13.97 8.23
CA PRO A 99 -6.45 -12.61 8.77
C PRO A 99 -5.20 -12.37 9.64
N ASP A 100 -4.58 -13.43 10.16
CA ASP A 100 -3.34 -13.40 10.94
C ASP A 100 -2.08 -13.68 10.09
N ASP A 101 -2.20 -13.73 8.77
CA ASP A 101 -1.07 -13.90 7.88
C ASP A 101 -0.10 -12.71 7.98
N PRO A 102 1.18 -12.91 8.34
CA PRO A 102 2.12 -11.82 8.57
C PRO A 102 2.40 -10.98 7.32
N ARG A 103 2.10 -11.50 6.12
CA ARG A 103 2.26 -10.77 4.85
C ARG A 103 1.27 -9.61 4.70
N LEU A 104 0.22 -9.57 5.52
CA LEU A 104 -0.73 -8.46 5.56
C LEU A 104 -0.11 -7.23 6.22
N VAL A 105 0.69 -7.40 7.28
CA VAL A 105 1.24 -6.28 8.06
C VAL A 105 2.66 -5.88 7.64
N HIS A 106 3.31 -6.67 6.79
CA HIS A 106 4.65 -6.39 6.26
C HIS A 106 4.65 -6.22 4.74
N LYS A 107 5.21 -5.11 4.26
CA LYS A 107 5.30 -4.84 2.82
C LYS A 107 6.44 -5.63 2.20
N THR A 108 6.12 -6.79 1.60
CA THR A 108 7.13 -7.70 1.03
C THR A 108 6.95 -7.94 -0.47
N THR A 109 7.92 -8.60 -1.10
CA THR A 109 7.79 -9.18 -2.45
C THR A 109 6.96 -10.46 -2.48
N ASP A 110 6.68 -11.11 -1.35
CA ASP A 110 5.80 -12.29 -1.27
C ASP A 110 4.33 -11.87 -1.18
N ARG A 111 3.83 -11.34 -2.31
CA ARG A 111 2.50 -10.74 -2.45
C ARG A 111 1.74 -11.25 -3.66
N ALA A 112 2.08 -12.45 -4.13
CA ALA A 112 1.44 -13.05 -5.31
C ALA A 112 -0.09 -13.13 -5.15
N PHE A 113 -0.58 -13.43 -3.95
CA PHE A 113 -2.01 -13.47 -3.67
C PHE A 113 -2.73 -12.12 -3.91
N TYR A 114 -2.06 -10.99 -3.68
CA TYR A 114 -2.59 -9.67 -4.02
C TYR A 114 -2.53 -9.38 -5.52
N ASP A 115 -1.41 -9.74 -6.15
CA ASP A 115 -1.18 -9.43 -7.56
C ASP A 115 -2.01 -10.31 -8.50
N ASP A 116 -2.22 -11.57 -8.15
CA ASP A 116 -3.04 -12.53 -8.87
C ASP A 116 -4.53 -12.16 -8.73
N ALA A 117 -5.02 -11.89 -7.52
CA ALA A 117 -6.42 -11.47 -7.31
C ALA A 117 -6.77 -10.19 -8.10
N ARG A 118 -5.85 -9.21 -8.15
CA ARG A 118 -6.06 -7.99 -8.94
C ARG A 118 -6.05 -8.27 -10.45
N ARG A 119 -5.14 -9.14 -10.92
CA ARG A 119 -5.05 -9.52 -12.33
C ARG A 119 -6.34 -10.23 -12.77
N ASP A 120 -6.82 -11.16 -11.97
CA ASP A 120 -8.00 -11.97 -12.25
C ASP A 120 -9.28 -11.13 -12.23
N ALA A 121 -9.35 -10.12 -11.36
CA ALA A 121 -10.47 -9.19 -11.31
C ALA A 121 -10.60 -8.28 -12.54
N GLY A 122 -9.51 -8.03 -13.27
CA GLY A 122 -9.53 -7.17 -14.47
C GLY A 122 -9.87 -5.70 -14.20
N ALA A 123 -9.84 -5.26 -12.94
CA ALA A 123 -10.14 -3.90 -12.51
C ALA A 123 -8.85 -3.08 -12.23
N PHE A 124 -8.98 -1.77 -12.00
CA PHE A 124 -7.82 -0.95 -11.63
C PHE A 124 -7.21 -1.42 -10.29
N GLU A 125 -8.08 -1.73 -9.34
CA GLU A 125 -7.74 -2.27 -8.03
C GLU A 125 -8.78 -3.32 -7.61
N VAL A 126 -8.39 -4.17 -6.67
CA VAL A 126 -9.29 -5.07 -5.94
C VAL A 126 -9.20 -4.75 -4.45
N VAL A 127 -10.33 -4.82 -3.74
CA VAL A 127 -10.41 -4.76 -2.28
C VAL A 127 -10.83 -6.10 -1.71
N PHE A 128 -10.31 -6.41 -0.52
CA PHE A 128 -10.47 -7.71 0.11
C PHE A 128 -11.46 -7.65 1.27
N ALA A 129 -12.43 -8.56 1.26
CA ALA A 129 -13.38 -8.76 2.35
C ALA A 129 -13.09 -10.05 3.12
N GLY A 130 -13.20 -9.98 4.45
CA GLY A 130 -13.23 -11.15 5.34
C GLY A 130 -14.55 -11.91 5.25
N ALA A 131 -14.60 -13.10 5.85
CA ALA A 131 -15.81 -13.93 5.89
C ALA A 131 -16.98 -13.29 6.66
N ASP A 132 -16.71 -12.30 7.51
CA ASP A 132 -17.66 -11.50 8.28
C ASP A 132 -18.18 -10.25 7.54
N GLY A 133 -17.75 -10.07 6.28
CA GLY A 133 -18.08 -8.93 5.44
C GLY A 133 -17.32 -7.64 5.77
N LEU A 134 -16.37 -7.68 6.72
CA LEU A 134 -15.49 -6.55 6.99
C LEU A 134 -14.42 -6.45 5.89
N LEU A 135 -14.17 -5.22 5.45
CA LEU A 135 -13.10 -4.92 4.50
C LEU A 135 -11.76 -4.82 5.22
N THR A 136 -10.69 -5.12 4.49
CA THR A 136 -9.30 -5.03 4.97
C THR A 136 -8.55 -3.91 4.26
N GLU A 137 -8.03 -4.20 3.07
CA GLU A 137 -7.32 -3.26 2.21
C GLU A 137 -7.54 -3.62 0.74
N GLY A 138 -6.90 -2.86 -0.16
CA GLY A 138 -6.73 -3.23 -1.56
C GLY A 138 -5.37 -3.85 -1.82
N SER A 139 -5.12 -4.30 -3.05
CA SER A 139 -3.89 -5.01 -3.41
C SER A 139 -2.64 -4.12 -3.31
N PHE A 140 -2.76 -2.81 -3.51
CA PHE A 140 -1.68 -1.85 -3.30
C PHE A 140 -2.13 -0.52 -2.64
N THR A 141 -3.29 -0.51 -1.99
CA THR A 141 -3.91 0.67 -1.37
C THR A 141 -4.66 0.35 -0.07
N ASN A 142 -4.85 1.33 0.81
CA ASN A 142 -5.86 1.24 1.88
C ASN A 142 -7.20 1.84 1.42
N ILE A 143 -8.28 1.52 2.14
CA ILE A 143 -9.67 1.92 1.84
C ILE A 143 -10.09 3.05 2.78
N PHE A 144 -10.82 4.02 2.24
CA PHE A 144 -11.37 5.15 2.99
C PHE A 144 -12.80 5.48 2.51
N VAL A 145 -13.74 5.59 3.44
CA VAL A 145 -15.15 5.92 3.16
C VAL A 145 -15.49 7.22 3.88
N MET A 146 -16.11 8.17 3.19
CA MET A 146 -16.53 9.42 3.81
C MET A 146 -17.74 9.17 4.71
N ARG A 147 -17.63 9.50 6.00
CA ARG A 147 -18.71 9.45 7.01
C ARG A 147 -18.64 10.73 7.84
N ASP A 148 -19.73 11.49 7.88
CA ASP A 148 -19.87 12.71 8.67
C ASP A 148 -18.68 13.70 8.53
N GLY A 149 -18.17 13.85 7.30
CA GLY A 149 -17.07 14.78 6.98
C GLY A 149 -15.66 14.27 7.33
N ARG A 150 -15.50 12.99 7.71
CA ARG A 150 -14.20 12.35 7.98
C ARG A 150 -14.10 11.00 7.26
N LEU A 151 -12.86 10.53 7.07
CA LEU A 151 -12.60 9.27 6.37
C LEU A 151 -12.59 8.09 7.36
N ALA A 152 -13.61 7.25 7.32
CA ALA A 152 -13.58 5.95 7.97
C ALA A 152 -12.66 5.00 7.20
N THR A 153 -11.72 4.34 7.88
CA THR A 153 -10.83 3.32 7.28
C THR A 153 -10.91 2.03 8.11
N PRO A 154 -10.76 0.84 7.49
CA PRO A 154 -10.75 -0.42 8.22
C PRO A 154 -9.78 -0.41 9.41
N ARG A 155 -10.16 -1.05 10.53
CA ARG A 155 -9.30 -1.21 11.71
C ARG A 155 -8.03 -1.98 11.36
N GLY A 156 -6.92 -1.64 12.02
CA GLY A 156 -5.67 -2.38 11.86
C GLY A 156 -5.77 -3.86 12.24
N GLY A 157 -4.73 -4.63 11.91
CA GLY A 157 -4.62 -6.06 12.21
C GLY A 157 -4.43 -6.89 10.94
N ALA A 158 -5.47 -7.03 10.13
CA ALA A 158 -5.45 -7.79 8.88
C ALA A 158 -5.20 -6.91 7.64
N LEU A 159 -4.33 -5.90 7.76
CA LEU A 159 -4.00 -4.98 6.67
C LEU A 159 -2.63 -4.34 6.87
N LEU A 160 -2.06 -3.82 5.78
CA LEU A 160 -0.80 -3.09 5.83
C LEU A 160 -1.00 -1.72 6.51
N PRO A 161 -0.18 -1.36 7.51
CA PRO A 161 -0.11 0.00 8.03
C PRO A 161 0.46 0.94 6.95
N GLY A 162 -0.43 1.40 6.07
CA GLY A 162 -0.07 2.25 4.95
C GLY A 162 0.27 3.66 5.43
N ILE A 163 1.34 4.23 4.86
CA ILE A 163 1.82 5.55 5.28
C ILE A 163 0.80 6.65 5.03
N LEU A 164 0.07 6.62 3.91
CA LEU A 164 -1.03 7.56 3.69
C LEU A 164 -2.11 7.41 4.77
N ARG A 165 -2.47 6.17 5.13
CA ARG A 165 -3.45 5.88 6.17
C ARG A 165 -3.00 6.43 7.52
N GLU A 166 -1.75 6.19 7.91
CA GLU A 166 -1.16 6.74 9.14
C GLU A 166 -1.20 8.27 9.17
N ILE A 167 -0.84 8.94 8.08
CA ILE A 167 -0.85 10.41 7.99
C ILE A 167 -2.26 10.95 8.20
N LEU A 168 -3.27 10.35 7.54
CA LEU A 168 -4.65 10.79 7.67
C LEU A 168 -5.21 10.54 9.07
N LEU A 169 -4.81 9.44 9.72
CA LEU A 169 -5.16 9.15 11.12
C LEU A 169 -4.50 10.17 12.07
N ASP A 170 -3.21 10.44 11.91
CA ASP A 170 -2.45 11.40 12.73
C ASP A 170 -3.01 12.82 12.63
N ARG A 171 -3.50 13.20 11.45
CA ARG A 171 -4.12 14.52 11.21
C ARG A 171 -5.58 14.60 11.65
N GLY A 172 -6.18 13.49 12.08
CA GLY A 172 -7.60 13.41 12.44
C GLY A 172 -8.57 13.46 11.24
N GLU A 173 -8.04 13.51 10.01
CA GLU A 173 -8.79 13.46 8.76
C GLU A 173 -9.45 12.09 8.54
N ALA A 174 -8.81 11.03 9.04
CA ALA A 174 -9.35 9.67 9.08
C ALA A 174 -9.55 9.16 10.52
N TYR A 175 -10.32 8.08 10.65
CA TYR A 175 -10.49 7.32 11.90
C TYR A 175 -10.73 5.84 11.60
N GLU A 176 -10.30 4.98 12.52
CA GLU A 176 -10.53 3.54 12.39
C GLU A 176 -11.99 3.16 12.69
N ALA A 177 -12.58 2.36 11.82
CA ALA A 177 -13.94 1.86 11.97
C ALA A 177 -14.09 0.48 11.32
N ASP A 178 -15.20 -0.18 11.65
CA ASP A 178 -15.67 -1.31 10.87
C ASP A 178 -16.22 -0.75 9.55
N VAL A 179 -15.55 -1.10 8.45
CA VAL A 179 -15.97 -0.76 7.09
C VAL A 179 -16.36 -2.05 6.41
N ARG A 180 -17.56 -2.08 5.84
CA ARG A 180 -18.19 -3.23 5.22
C ARG A 180 -18.37 -2.99 3.72
N VAL A 181 -18.67 -4.04 2.99
CA VAL A 181 -18.89 -3.99 1.54
C VAL A 181 -19.98 -2.98 1.16
N GLU A 182 -21.07 -2.93 1.93
CA GLU A 182 -22.19 -2.00 1.72
C GLU A 182 -21.79 -0.52 1.84
N ASP A 183 -20.72 -0.20 2.58
CA ASP A 183 -20.23 1.16 2.72
C ASP A 183 -19.60 1.72 1.44
N LEU A 184 -19.32 0.86 0.46
CA LEU A 184 -18.70 1.25 -0.81
C LEU A 184 -19.74 1.66 -1.88
N ALA A 185 -21.05 1.59 -1.58
CA ALA A 185 -22.13 1.78 -2.54
C ALA A 185 -22.18 3.20 -3.15
N ASP A 186 -21.93 4.23 -2.34
CA ASP A 186 -22.02 5.64 -2.74
C ASP A 186 -20.68 6.22 -3.21
N GLY A 187 -19.72 5.35 -3.52
CA GLY A 187 -18.35 5.73 -3.84
C GLY A 187 -17.47 5.85 -2.61
N PHE A 188 -16.17 5.71 -2.81
CA PHE A 188 -15.19 5.67 -1.75
C PHE A 188 -13.84 6.14 -2.29
N PHE A 189 -12.82 6.15 -1.43
CA PHE A 189 -11.44 6.38 -1.84
C PHE A 189 -10.59 5.16 -1.56
N ILE A 190 -9.64 4.93 -2.44
CA ILE A 190 -8.47 4.09 -2.17
C ILE A 190 -7.23 4.96 -2.19
N GLY A 191 -6.18 4.57 -1.50
CA GLY A 191 -4.95 5.36 -1.55
C GLY A 191 -3.70 4.69 -1.02
N ASN A 192 -2.57 5.27 -1.39
CA ASN A 192 -1.25 4.92 -0.87
C ASN A 192 -0.33 6.16 -0.90
N SER A 193 0.86 6.06 -0.30
CA SER A 193 1.78 7.20 -0.21
C SER A 193 2.33 7.67 -1.57
N LEU A 194 2.30 6.83 -2.61
CA LEU A 194 2.76 7.21 -3.94
C LEU A 194 1.76 8.10 -4.67
N ARG A 195 0.46 7.81 -4.54
CA ARG A 195 -0.61 8.41 -5.34
C ARG A 195 -1.55 9.33 -4.57
N GLY A 196 -1.50 9.31 -3.24
CA GLY A 196 -2.52 9.95 -2.41
C GLY A 196 -3.86 9.22 -2.48
N LEU A 197 -4.93 9.94 -2.17
CA LEU A 197 -6.31 9.46 -2.32
C LEU A 197 -6.73 9.48 -3.80
N ILE A 198 -7.44 8.44 -4.20
CA ILE A 198 -8.00 8.23 -5.54
C ILE A 198 -9.47 7.88 -5.35
N ALA A 199 -10.37 8.63 -5.98
CA ALA A 199 -11.79 8.30 -5.94
C ALA A 199 -12.04 6.97 -6.67
N ALA A 200 -12.88 6.14 -6.09
CA ALA A 200 -13.14 4.78 -6.51
C ALA A 200 -14.64 4.48 -6.52
N ARG A 201 -15.02 3.52 -7.37
CA ARG A 201 -16.37 2.95 -7.43
C ARG A 201 -16.29 1.46 -7.63
N LEU A 202 -17.32 0.75 -7.18
CA LEU A 202 -17.43 -0.68 -7.46
C LEU A 202 -17.74 -0.93 -8.94
N VAL A 203 -17.08 -1.92 -9.54
CA VAL A 203 -17.56 -2.50 -10.79
C VAL A 203 -18.90 -3.19 -10.52
N ALA A 204 -19.83 -3.09 -11.47
CA ALA A 204 -21.04 -3.91 -11.41
C ALA A 204 -20.62 -5.39 -11.38
N PRO A 205 -21.24 -6.24 -10.55
CA PRO A 205 -20.87 -7.65 -10.47
C PRO A 205 -20.93 -8.26 -11.88
N HIS A 206 -19.81 -8.85 -12.33
CA HIS A 206 -19.80 -9.61 -13.56
C HIS A 206 -20.83 -10.73 -13.44
N LYS A 207 -21.90 -10.65 -14.24
CA LYS A 207 -22.80 -11.78 -14.48
C LYS A 207 -21.95 -12.88 -15.09
N HIS A 208 -21.46 -13.81 -14.27
CA HIS A 208 -20.86 -15.03 -14.77
C HIS A 208 -22.00 -15.83 -15.40
N GLY A 209 -21.89 -16.04 -16.72
CA GLY A 209 -22.74 -16.97 -17.48
C GLY A 209 -22.32 -18.42 -17.25
#